data_AF-A0A133YDZ2-F1
#
_entry.id   AF-A0A133YDZ2-F1
#
_cell.length_a   1.000
_cell.length_b   1.000
_cell.length_c   1.000
_cell.angle_alpha   90.00
_cell.angle_beta   90.00
_cell.angle_gamma   90.00
#
_symmetry.space_group_name_H-M   'P 1'
#
loop_
_entity.id
_entity.type
_entity.pdbx_description
1 polymer ?
#
loop_
_entity_poly.entity_id
_entity_poly.type
_entity_poly.pdbx_seq_one_letter_code
_entity_poly.pdbx_strand_id
1 'polypeptide(L)'
;MKKNFSSTLILALLFCAMGTVKAAENNGVVGNQTNENTQNLGVMKFTKVNPDESRPIYMTFSPTPKRDVNVFLEGDIVKWDVFPDYGNQLNMQIRGEGTFCIKSNVEDFDFRQCYCITDIDLTGNKHLKSVTIGIVGCNELKFPETVEKIKVVKTHMKKIVIPANNSLQKAEFYNNQDFETIDMGKSENLTYLDVSYCPKLTKADFLDCKKLRLVDLTECPGLKPMLNVTDMPDLEELYLGFCGLKNLDLSRCPKLKVVSVYGNELQDEALDHFIASLPSFAENVASDHVITLKTELEPDKFKCTSAQLNAIIAKGWSPMKLILGDNGKPKRVPFKKEDTVTGIAGINAHENIQDVWFDLCGRRIKKPVASGVYIHNGKKVMITK
;
A
#
# COMPACT_ATOMS: atom_id res chain seq x y z
N MET A 1 -10.46 24.56 4.26
CA MET A 1 -9.35 24.53 5.22
C MET A 1 -8.60 23.21 5.02
N LYS A 2 -7.42 23.27 4.41
CA LYS A 2 -6.54 22.12 4.18
C LYS A 2 -6.01 21.64 5.53
N LYS A 3 -6.29 20.41 5.93
CA LYS A 3 -5.62 19.77 7.08
C LYS A 3 -4.59 18.80 6.54
N ASN A 4 -3.33 19.23 6.63
CA ASN A 4 -2.17 18.36 6.51
C ASN A 4 -2.18 17.42 7.71
N PHE A 5 -2.35 16.11 7.47
CA PHE A 5 -2.00 15.11 8.47
C PHE A 5 -0.48 15.05 8.54
N SER A 6 0.04 15.53 9.65
CA SER A 6 1.46 15.52 10.01
C SER A 6 1.90 14.06 10.16
N SER A 7 2.57 13.54 9.12
CA SER A 7 3.40 12.36 9.26
C SER A 7 4.57 12.72 10.17
N THR A 8 4.65 12.06 11.32
CA THR A 8 5.77 12.17 12.26
C THR A 8 7.07 11.85 11.52
N LEU A 9 7.77 12.90 11.11
CA LEU A 9 9.11 12.85 10.56
C LEU A 9 10.05 12.57 11.73
N ILE A 10 10.45 11.31 11.91
CA ILE A 10 11.63 11.02 12.72
C ILE A 10 12.82 11.53 11.90
N LEU A 11 13.15 12.79 12.14
CA LEU A 11 14.40 13.40 11.73
C LEU A 11 15.50 12.77 12.60
N ALA A 12 16.10 11.69 12.12
CA ALA A 12 17.34 11.20 12.68
C ALA A 12 18.46 12.19 12.31
N LEU A 13 18.58 13.24 13.11
CA LEU A 13 19.79 14.06 13.21
C LEU A 13 20.90 13.16 13.76
N LEU A 14 21.69 12.55 12.88
CA LEU A 14 22.98 12.00 13.27
C LEU A 14 23.96 13.16 13.41
N PHE A 15 24.35 13.41 14.66
CA PHE A 15 25.38 14.34 15.07
C PHE A 15 26.69 14.08 14.30
N CYS A 16 27.11 15.02 13.47
CA CYS A 16 28.51 15.12 13.04
C CYS A 16 29.33 15.60 14.23
N ALA A 17 30.00 14.69 14.93
CA ALA A 17 31.11 15.05 15.79
C ALA A 17 32.26 15.55 14.89
N MET A 18 32.53 16.85 14.90
CA MET A 18 33.73 17.43 14.29
C MET A 18 34.95 16.98 15.07
N GLY A 19 35.52 15.84 14.68
CA GLY A 19 36.89 15.47 15.01
C GLY A 19 37.80 15.95 13.89
N THR A 20 38.64 16.94 14.16
CA THR A 20 39.72 17.35 13.26
C THR A 20 40.74 16.22 13.15
N VAL A 21 40.72 15.49 12.03
CA VAL A 21 41.80 14.56 11.69
C VAL A 21 42.45 15.02 10.40
N LYS A 22 43.77 15.23 10.51
CA LYS A 22 44.69 15.71 9.47
C LYS A 22 44.57 14.85 8.20
N ALA A 23 44.46 15.52 7.05
CA ALA A 23 44.45 14.89 5.73
C ALA A 23 45.73 14.06 5.50
N ALA A 24 45.55 12.80 5.12
CA ALA A 24 46.56 12.06 4.38
C ALA A 24 46.16 12.16 2.90
N GLU A 25 46.87 13.02 2.16
CA GLU A 25 46.79 13.04 0.71
C GLU A 25 47.30 11.71 0.17
N ASN A 26 46.45 10.97 -0.53
CA ASN A 26 46.94 10.02 -1.52
C ASN A 26 46.04 10.11 -2.76
N ASN A 27 46.55 10.84 -3.74
CA ASN A 27 46.00 10.97 -5.08
C ASN A 27 46.16 9.64 -5.82
N GLY A 28 45.05 9.05 -6.25
CA GLY A 28 45.03 7.97 -7.22
C GLY A 28 43.95 8.24 -8.26
N VAL A 29 44.35 8.76 -9.42
CA VAL A 29 43.52 8.74 -10.62
C VAL A 29 43.35 7.26 -11.00
N VAL A 30 42.18 6.69 -10.73
CA VAL A 30 41.85 5.33 -11.16
C VAL A 30 41.47 5.41 -12.64
N GLY A 31 42.48 5.27 -13.51
CA GLY A 31 42.26 4.98 -14.90
C GLY A 31 41.64 3.60 -15.07
N ASN A 32 40.74 3.47 -16.04
CA ASN A 32 40.14 2.22 -16.52
C ASN A 32 41.19 1.11 -16.68
N GLN A 33 41.36 0.28 -15.65
CA GLN A 33 41.95 -1.05 -15.80
C GLN A 33 40.81 -2.04 -15.65
N THR A 34 40.40 -2.66 -16.75
CA THR A 34 39.59 -3.87 -16.73
C THR A 34 40.42 -4.97 -16.07
N ASN A 35 40.29 -5.08 -14.75
CA ASN A 35 40.92 -6.12 -13.95
C ASN A 35 40.27 -7.46 -14.34
N GLU A 36 41.04 -8.44 -14.83
CA GLU A 36 40.55 -9.79 -15.20
C GLU A 36 39.75 -10.43 -14.04
N ASN A 37 40.06 -10.05 -12.80
CA ASN A 37 39.37 -10.45 -11.56
C ASN A 37 37.90 -9.98 -11.43
N THR A 38 37.39 -9.10 -12.31
CA THR A 38 36.02 -8.55 -12.22
C THR A 38 35.02 -9.19 -13.19
N GLN A 39 35.46 -10.07 -14.10
CA GLN A 39 34.60 -10.65 -15.15
C GLN A 39 33.46 -11.52 -14.61
N ASN A 40 33.67 -12.16 -13.44
CA ASN A 40 32.69 -13.05 -12.81
C ASN A 40 31.79 -12.34 -11.78
N LEU A 41 31.92 -11.02 -11.62
CA LEU A 41 31.11 -10.27 -10.67
C LEU A 41 29.75 -9.89 -11.27
N GLY A 42 28.73 -9.88 -10.42
CA GLY A 42 27.46 -9.28 -10.76
C GLY A 42 27.60 -7.79 -11.10
N VAL A 43 26.85 -7.34 -12.10
CA VAL A 43 26.84 -5.93 -12.51
C VAL A 43 25.53 -5.30 -12.07
N MET A 44 25.62 -4.25 -11.24
CA MET A 44 24.53 -3.32 -10.96
C MET A 44 24.74 -2.10 -11.84
N LYS A 45 23.74 -1.74 -12.64
CA LYS A 45 23.81 -0.61 -13.57
C LYS A 45 22.81 0.46 -13.14
N PHE A 46 23.31 1.69 -13.01
CA PHE A 46 22.51 2.86 -12.65
C PHE A 46 22.56 3.84 -13.80
N THR A 47 21.40 4.12 -14.39
CA THR A 47 21.25 4.94 -15.60
C THR A 47 20.36 6.14 -15.36
N LYS A 48 20.41 7.11 -16.28
CA LYS A 48 19.65 8.37 -16.20
C LYS A 48 19.86 9.06 -14.86
N VAL A 49 21.12 9.13 -14.47
CA VAL A 49 21.56 9.84 -13.29
C VAL A 49 21.67 11.31 -13.68
N ASN A 50 20.93 12.23 -13.06
CA ASN A 50 21.03 13.66 -13.37
C ASN A 50 20.88 14.50 -12.09
N PRO A 51 21.98 14.73 -11.36
CA PRO A 51 21.92 15.56 -10.17
C PRO A 51 22.19 17.03 -10.54
N ASP A 52 21.31 17.93 -10.10
CA ASP A 52 21.49 19.39 -10.30
C ASP A 52 22.79 19.93 -9.68
N GLU A 53 23.29 19.25 -8.64
CA GLU A 53 24.52 19.55 -7.90
C GLU A 53 25.16 18.24 -7.42
N SER A 54 26.42 18.23 -7.01
CA SER A 54 27.05 17.01 -6.46
C SER A 54 26.23 16.44 -5.29
N ARG A 55 25.83 15.16 -5.37
CA ARG A 55 25.02 14.51 -4.33
C ARG A 55 25.73 13.28 -3.76
N PRO A 56 25.68 13.08 -2.43
CA PRO A 56 26.13 11.83 -1.83
C PRO A 56 25.14 10.71 -2.19
N ILE A 57 25.70 9.51 -2.34
CA ILE A 57 24.94 8.28 -2.42
C ILE A 57 25.35 7.38 -1.27
N TYR A 58 24.36 6.74 -0.66
CA TYR A 58 24.54 5.73 0.36
C TYR A 58 23.94 4.42 -0.13
N MET A 59 24.76 3.37 -0.13
CA MET A 59 24.30 2.02 -0.44
C MET A 59 24.77 1.10 0.67
N THR A 60 23.95 0.13 1.05
CA THR A 60 24.41 -0.98 1.88
C THR A 60 24.18 -2.29 1.16
N PHE A 61 25.08 -3.23 1.37
CA PHE A 61 24.93 -4.55 0.77
C PHE A 61 25.62 -5.64 1.60
N SER A 62 25.19 -6.88 1.35
CA SER A 62 25.76 -8.10 1.90
C SER A 62 26.33 -8.95 0.77
N PRO A 63 27.57 -9.46 0.86
CA PRO A 63 28.53 -9.27 1.95
C PRO A 63 29.01 -7.81 2.07
N THR A 64 29.56 -7.46 3.24
CA THR A 64 30.04 -6.10 3.55
C THR A 64 30.93 -5.53 2.43
N PRO A 65 30.64 -4.31 1.93
CA PRO A 65 31.49 -3.62 0.96
C PRO A 65 32.94 -3.48 1.41
N LYS A 66 33.85 -3.71 0.48
CA LYS A 66 35.26 -3.34 0.55
C LYS A 66 35.67 -2.81 -0.83
N ARG A 67 35.90 -1.49 -0.91
CA ARG A 67 36.37 -0.79 -2.12
C ARG A 67 37.59 -1.51 -2.69
N ASP A 68 37.58 -1.74 -3.99
CA ASP A 68 38.67 -2.37 -4.76
C ASP A 68 39.05 -3.79 -4.30
N VAL A 69 38.22 -4.44 -3.48
CA VAL A 69 38.39 -5.82 -3.02
C VAL A 69 37.24 -6.70 -3.48
N ASN A 70 36.01 -6.38 -3.10
CA ASN A 70 34.79 -7.08 -3.54
C ASN A 70 33.77 -6.15 -4.21
N VAL A 71 34.06 -4.85 -4.26
CA VAL A 71 33.26 -3.86 -4.96
C VAL A 71 34.15 -3.02 -5.84
N PHE A 72 33.79 -2.93 -7.11
CA PHE A 72 34.51 -2.14 -8.10
C PHE A 72 33.54 -1.18 -8.76
N LEU A 73 33.94 0.09 -8.84
CA LEU A 73 33.17 1.15 -9.48
C LEU A 73 33.65 1.33 -10.92
N GLU A 74 32.70 1.42 -11.85
CA GLU A 74 32.96 1.77 -13.24
C GLU A 74 32.11 2.97 -13.65
N GLY A 75 32.73 3.95 -14.31
CA GLY A 75 32.08 5.16 -14.80
C GLY A 75 32.67 6.43 -14.18
N ASP A 76 32.74 7.49 -14.98
CA ASP A 76 33.48 8.71 -14.61
C ASP A 76 32.65 9.73 -13.81
N ILE A 77 31.33 9.51 -13.75
CA ILE A 77 30.38 10.43 -13.10
C ILE A 77 30.22 10.18 -11.60
N VAL A 78 30.78 9.08 -11.08
CA VAL A 78 30.75 8.74 -9.66
C VAL A 78 32.16 8.55 -9.13
N LYS A 79 32.40 9.01 -7.91
CA LYS A 79 33.66 8.80 -7.19
C LYS A 79 33.40 8.35 -5.76
N TRP A 80 34.35 7.63 -5.18
CA TRP A 80 34.35 7.35 -3.75
C TRP A 80 34.34 8.64 -2.94
N ASP A 81 33.55 8.69 -1.86
CA ASP A 81 33.62 9.82 -0.94
C ASP A 81 34.93 9.78 -0.15
N VAL A 82 35.38 10.96 0.28
CA VAL A 82 36.60 11.18 1.07
C VAL A 82 36.44 10.63 2.49
N PHE A 83 35.19 10.50 2.95
CA PHE A 83 34.88 9.89 4.23
C PHE A 83 35.01 8.35 4.18
N PRO A 84 35.42 7.71 5.30
CA PRO A 84 35.53 6.26 5.36
C PRO A 84 34.16 5.58 5.22
N ASP A 85 34.17 4.34 4.75
CA ASP A 85 32.99 3.47 4.79
C ASP A 85 32.66 3.13 6.25
N TYR A 86 31.37 3.05 6.57
CA TYR A 86 30.90 2.74 7.91
C TYR A 86 30.16 1.41 7.91
N GLY A 87 30.76 0.38 8.48
CA GLY A 87 30.15 -0.94 8.57
C GLY A 87 29.86 -1.51 7.18
N ASN A 88 28.58 -1.70 6.86
CA ASN A 88 28.11 -2.23 5.58
C ASN A 88 27.71 -1.14 4.57
N GLN A 89 28.03 0.12 4.83
CA GLN A 89 27.69 1.25 3.98
C GLN A 89 28.84 1.70 3.10
N LEU A 90 28.57 1.82 1.81
CA LEU A 90 29.44 2.39 0.80
C LEU A 90 29.04 3.84 0.53
N ASN A 91 30.00 4.76 0.66
CA ASN A 91 29.78 6.19 0.46
C ASN A 91 30.39 6.67 -0.87
N MET A 92 29.58 7.33 -1.69
CA MET A 92 29.98 7.80 -3.02
C MET A 92 29.42 9.19 -3.32
N GLN A 93 29.98 9.89 -4.30
CA GLN A 93 29.46 11.15 -4.82
C GLN A 93 29.22 11.06 -6.33
N ILE A 94 28.05 11.50 -6.78
CA ILE A 94 27.75 11.71 -8.20
C ILE A 94 28.03 13.16 -8.56
N ARG A 95 28.69 13.40 -9.69
CA ARG A 95 29.15 14.73 -10.14
C ARG A 95 28.63 15.18 -11.51
N GLY A 96 27.72 14.43 -12.13
CA GLY A 96 27.17 14.80 -13.42
C GLY A 96 26.14 13.81 -13.95
N GLU A 97 25.70 14.05 -15.17
CA GLU A 97 24.71 13.22 -15.84
C GLU A 97 25.34 11.98 -16.50
N GLY A 98 24.67 10.83 -16.41
CA GLY A 98 25.03 9.67 -17.22
C GLY A 98 24.70 8.32 -16.60
N THR A 99 25.64 7.39 -16.72
CA THR A 99 25.53 5.99 -16.28
C THR A 99 26.78 5.60 -15.50
N PHE A 100 26.62 4.80 -14.46
CA PHE A 100 27.72 4.11 -13.79
C PHE A 100 27.32 2.68 -13.43
N CYS A 101 28.32 1.83 -13.21
CA CYS A 101 28.14 0.45 -12.81
C CYS A 101 28.89 0.17 -11.51
N ILE A 102 28.31 -0.70 -10.69
CA ILE A 102 29.00 -1.31 -9.55
C ILE A 102 29.10 -2.80 -9.84
N LYS A 103 30.33 -3.30 -9.87
CA LYS A 103 30.63 -4.73 -9.98
C LYS A 103 30.83 -5.31 -8.59
N SER A 104 29.96 -6.24 -8.20
CA SER A 104 30.01 -6.95 -6.92
C SER A 104 29.12 -8.20 -6.98
N ASN A 105 29.40 -9.19 -6.14
CA ASN A 105 28.48 -10.32 -5.93
C ASN A 105 27.65 -10.04 -4.68
N VAL A 106 26.43 -9.55 -4.89
CA VAL A 106 25.55 -9.09 -3.80
C VAL A 106 24.42 -10.10 -3.55
N GLU A 107 24.18 -10.43 -2.29
CA GLU A 107 23.01 -11.19 -1.82
C GLU A 107 21.89 -10.29 -1.31
N ASP A 108 22.23 -9.22 -0.59
CA ASP A 108 21.27 -8.22 -0.11
C ASP A 108 21.71 -6.84 -0.58
N PHE A 109 20.80 -6.08 -1.19
CA PHE A 109 21.06 -4.73 -1.66
C PHE A 109 20.03 -3.75 -1.09
N ASP A 110 20.50 -2.71 -0.40
CA ASP A 110 19.65 -1.64 0.12
C ASP A 110 20.16 -0.28 -0.38
N PHE A 111 19.29 0.39 -1.12
CA PHE A 111 19.56 1.63 -1.82
C PHE A 111 18.50 2.67 -1.48
N ARG A 112 18.91 3.73 -0.76
CA ARG A 112 17.97 4.76 -0.31
C ARG A 112 18.50 6.17 -0.46
N GLN A 113 17.56 7.12 -0.40
CA GLN A 113 17.84 8.55 -0.29
C GLN A 113 18.65 9.10 -1.48
N CYS A 114 18.27 8.71 -2.69
CA CYS A 114 18.96 9.14 -3.91
C CYS A 114 17.97 9.54 -5.01
N TYR A 115 17.59 10.82 -5.08
CA TYR A 115 16.56 11.29 -6.01
C TYR A 115 17.04 11.46 -7.46
N CYS A 116 18.35 11.53 -7.69
CA CYS A 116 18.90 11.78 -9.02
C CYS A 116 19.04 10.54 -9.90
N ILE A 117 18.83 9.33 -9.36
CA ILE A 117 18.87 8.08 -10.13
C ILE A 117 17.45 7.64 -10.45
N THR A 118 17.18 7.42 -11.73
CA THR A 118 15.83 7.09 -12.21
C THR A 118 15.71 5.68 -12.80
N ASP A 119 16.81 5.02 -13.12
CA ASP A 119 16.78 3.66 -13.69
C ASP A 119 17.84 2.78 -13.02
N ILE A 120 17.41 1.66 -12.44
CA ILE A 120 18.26 0.71 -11.71
C ILE A 120 18.10 -0.69 -12.31
N ASP A 121 19.20 -1.29 -12.76
CA ASP A 121 19.23 -2.64 -13.28
C ASP A 121 20.19 -3.51 -12.45
N LEU A 122 19.61 -4.45 -11.71
CA LEU A 122 20.30 -5.39 -10.82
C LEU A 122 20.39 -6.80 -11.43
N THR A 123 19.92 -7.00 -12.67
CA THR A 123 19.80 -8.34 -13.29
C THR A 123 21.12 -9.10 -13.41
N GLY A 124 22.26 -8.39 -13.41
CA GLY A 124 23.59 -8.99 -13.39
C GLY A 124 23.93 -9.74 -12.09
N ASN A 125 23.21 -9.53 -10.99
CA ASN A 125 23.52 -10.11 -9.68
C ASN A 125 22.78 -11.43 -9.43
N LYS A 126 23.25 -12.52 -10.04
CA LYS A 126 22.58 -13.84 -10.03
C LYS A 126 22.42 -14.52 -8.65
N HIS A 127 22.94 -13.92 -7.58
CA HIS A 127 22.81 -14.42 -6.21
C HIS A 127 22.00 -13.48 -5.30
N LEU A 128 21.41 -12.43 -5.88
CA LEU A 128 20.64 -11.42 -5.16
C LEU A 128 19.34 -12.03 -4.64
N LYS A 129 19.13 -11.96 -3.33
CA LYS A 129 17.97 -12.48 -2.59
C LYS A 129 17.08 -11.38 -2.06
N SER A 130 17.66 -10.25 -1.64
CA SER A 130 16.90 -9.14 -1.05
C SER A 130 17.22 -7.81 -1.72
N VAL A 131 16.19 -7.05 -2.04
CA VAL A 131 16.31 -5.71 -2.63
C VAL A 131 15.45 -4.74 -1.86
N THR A 132 16.05 -3.64 -1.40
CA THR A 132 15.33 -2.47 -0.89
C THR A 132 15.68 -1.23 -1.69
N ILE A 133 14.69 -0.61 -2.31
CA ILE A 133 14.80 0.70 -2.97
C ILE A 133 13.86 1.66 -2.24
N GLY A 134 14.38 2.75 -1.67
CA GLY A 134 13.55 3.62 -0.84
C GLY A 134 13.92 5.09 -0.91
N ILE A 135 12.97 6.00 -1.15
CA ILE A 135 13.27 7.44 -1.20
C ILE A 135 14.25 7.72 -2.36
N VAL A 136 13.90 7.29 -3.57
CA VAL A 136 14.75 7.35 -4.76
C VAL A 136 13.92 7.86 -5.92
N GLY A 137 14.53 8.57 -6.87
CA GLY A 137 13.87 9.04 -8.10
C GLY A 137 13.53 7.93 -9.11
N CYS A 138 13.66 6.67 -8.68
CA CYS A 138 13.54 5.48 -9.52
C CYS A 138 12.18 5.46 -10.23
N ASN A 139 12.25 5.32 -11.55
CA ASN A 139 11.14 5.12 -12.48
C ASN A 139 11.11 3.67 -13.00
N GLU A 140 12.28 3.04 -13.13
CA GLU A 140 12.43 1.68 -13.64
C GLU A 140 13.40 0.87 -12.77
N LEU A 141 12.97 -0.31 -12.34
CA LEU A 141 13.76 -1.26 -11.56
C LEU A 141 13.72 -2.63 -12.25
N LYS A 142 14.89 -3.21 -12.49
CA LYS A 142 15.05 -4.61 -12.94
C LYS A 142 15.88 -5.38 -11.94
N PHE A 143 15.53 -6.64 -11.72
CA PHE A 143 16.20 -7.51 -10.77
C PHE A 143 16.05 -8.98 -11.21
N PRO A 144 16.93 -9.88 -10.75
CA PRO A 144 16.92 -11.28 -11.17
C PRO A 144 15.82 -12.08 -10.48
N GLU A 145 15.45 -13.22 -11.08
CA GLU A 145 14.44 -14.16 -10.55
C GLU A 145 14.87 -14.89 -9.26
N THR A 146 16.07 -14.63 -8.75
CA THR A 146 16.57 -15.14 -7.47
C THR A 146 16.09 -14.31 -6.28
N VAL A 147 15.54 -13.12 -6.51
CA VAL A 147 15.08 -12.25 -5.43
C VAL A 147 13.88 -12.88 -4.72
N GLU A 148 14.06 -13.11 -3.42
CA GLU A 148 13.09 -13.66 -2.49
C GLU A 148 12.28 -12.57 -1.79
N LYS A 149 12.88 -11.38 -1.58
CA LYS A 149 12.27 -10.26 -0.85
C LYS A 149 12.53 -8.95 -1.58
N ILE A 150 11.47 -8.21 -1.86
CA ILE A 150 11.57 -6.89 -2.48
C ILE A 150 10.79 -5.84 -1.68
N LYS A 151 11.43 -4.69 -1.48
CA LYS A 151 10.84 -3.50 -0.88
C LYS A 151 11.11 -2.29 -1.77
N VAL A 152 10.07 -1.67 -2.30
CA VAL A 152 10.16 -0.44 -3.10
C VAL A 152 9.22 0.59 -2.51
N VAL A 153 9.74 1.66 -1.91
CA VAL A 153 8.92 2.60 -1.11
C VAL A 153 9.31 4.04 -1.41
N LYS A 154 8.31 4.93 -1.57
CA LYS A 154 8.55 6.37 -1.83
C LYS A 154 9.45 6.60 -3.05
N THR A 155 9.06 6.03 -4.18
CA THR A 155 9.71 6.22 -5.49
C THR A 155 8.80 6.98 -6.46
N HIS A 156 9.30 7.29 -7.65
CA HIS A 156 8.52 7.88 -8.75
C HIS A 156 8.05 6.86 -9.79
N MET A 157 8.23 5.55 -9.53
CA MET A 157 7.80 4.54 -10.48
C MET A 157 6.29 4.62 -10.65
N LYS A 158 5.84 4.47 -11.89
CA LYS A 158 4.40 4.38 -12.21
C LYS A 158 3.91 2.96 -12.30
N LYS A 159 4.83 2.04 -12.57
CA LYS A 159 4.53 0.64 -12.74
C LYS A 159 5.67 -0.22 -12.23
N ILE A 160 5.34 -1.40 -11.75
CA ILE A 160 6.30 -2.47 -11.53
C ILE A 160 5.78 -3.74 -12.19
N VAL A 161 6.64 -4.41 -12.94
CA VAL A 161 6.37 -5.71 -13.54
C VAL A 161 7.40 -6.67 -13.00
N ILE A 162 6.96 -7.59 -12.17
CA ILE A 162 7.79 -8.66 -11.62
C ILE A 162 7.88 -9.74 -12.71
N PRO A 163 9.10 -10.12 -13.16
CA PRO A 163 9.23 -11.28 -14.06
C PRO A 163 8.69 -12.52 -13.35
N ALA A 164 8.39 -13.60 -14.09
CA ALA A 164 8.04 -14.87 -13.46
C ALA A 164 9.15 -15.24 -12.45
N ASN A 165 8.81 -15.23 -11.16
CA ASN A 165 9.79 -15.34 -10.09
C ASN A 165 9.25 -16.27 -9.01
N ASN A 166 9.67 -17.54 -9.11
CA ASN A 166 9.30 -18.56 -8.15
C ASN A 166 10.09 -18.48 -6.83
N SER A 167 11.11 -17.61 -6.73
CA SER A 167 11.84 -17.38 -5.49
C SER A 167 11.15 -16.34 -4.60
N LEU A 168 10.37 -15.43 -5.19
CA LEU A 168 9.77 -14.30 -4.50
C LEU A 168 8.75 -14.76 -3.45
N GLN A 169 9.00 -14.39 -2.20
CA GLN A 169 8.18 -14.72 -1.03
C GLN A 169 7.50 -13.48 -0.43
N LYS A 170 8.13 -12.30 -0.51
CA LYS A 170 7.64 -11.06 0.09
C LYS A 170 7.83 -9.85 -0.82
N ALA A 171 6.76 -9.09 -1.03
CA ALA A 171 6.78 -7.82 -1.75
C ALA A 171 6.16 -6.68 -0.92
N GLU A 172 6.90 -5.58 -0.76
CA GLU A 172 6.49 -4.37 -0.05
C GLU A 172 6.61 -3.16 -0.98
N PHE A 173 5.48 -2.65 -1.45
CA PHE A 173 5.34 -1.53 -2.37
C PHE A 173 4.55 -0.35 -1.79
N TYR A 174 4.43 -0.29 -0.47
CA TYR A 174 3.63 0.73 0.19
C TYR A 174 4.21 2.15 0.02
N ASN A 175 3.36 3.17 0.19
CA ASN A 175 3.73 4.60 0.13
C ASN A 175 4.35 5.06 -1.21
N ASN A 176 3.99 4.45 -2.34
CA ASN A 176 4.36 4.98 -3.65
C ASN A 176 3.22 5.84 -4.23
N GLN A 177 3.45 7.15 -4.27
CA GLN A 177 2.42 8.14 -4.65
C GLN A 177 2.12 8.17 -6.16
N ASP A 178 3.01 7.59 -6.97
CA ASP A 178 2.93 7.60 -8.43
C ASP A 178 2.58 6.24 -9.04
N PHE A 179 2.47 5.16 -8.23
CA PHE A 179 2.12 3.82 -8.73
C PHE A 179 0.71 3.84 -9.34
N GLU A 180 0.63 3.52 -10.62
CA GLU A 180 -0.61 3.36 -11.39
C GLU A 180 -0.96 1.88 -11.58
N THR A 181 0.04 1.02 -11.77
CA THR A 181 -0.14 -0.43 -12.01
C THR A 181 0.91 -1.29 -11.30
N ILE A 182 0.52 -2.45 -10.80
CA ILE A 182 1.45 -3.50 -10.39
C ILE A 182 1.10 -4.82 -11.08
N ASP A 183 2.13 -5.56 -11.48
CA ASP A 183 2.02 -6.92 -12.01
C ASP A 183 3.02 -7.81 -11.27
N MET A 184 2.50 -8.74 -10.46
CA MET A 184 3.30 -9.66 -9.65
C MET A 184 3.85 -10.84 -10.44
N GLY A 185 3.52 -10.96 -11.73
CA GLY A 185 3.87 -12.10 -12.56
C GLY A 185 3.38 -13.42 -11.95
N LYS A 186 3.95 -14.53 -12.42
CA LYS A 186 3.70 -15.87 -11.87
C LYS A 186 4.58 -16.14 -10.65
N SER A 187 4.44 -15.33 -9.60
CA SER A 187 5.21 -15.48 -8.36
C SER A 187 4.55 -16.52 -7.43
N GLU A 188 4.66 -17.80 -7.77
CA GLU A 188 3.89 -18.90 -7.12
C GLU A 188 4.17 -19.09 -5.62
N ASN A 189 5.30 -18.60 -5.12
CA ASN A 189 5.70 -18.69 -3.71
C ASN A 189 5.50 -17.38 -2.93
N LEU A 190 4.86 -16.37 -3.52
CA LEU A 190 4.59 -15.10 -2.86
C LEU A 190 3.55 -15.33 -1.73
N THR A 191 3.90 -14.94 -0.51
CA THR A 191 3.05 -15.13 0.68
C THR A 191 2.60 -13.80 1.30
N TYR A 192 3.28 -12.70 0.99
CA TYR A 192 3.03 -11.38 1.55
C TYR A 192 3.13 -10.32 0.45
N LEU A 193 2.06 -9.53 0.32
CA LEU A 193 2.00 -8.37 -0.56
C LEU A 193 1.43 -7.16 0.19
N ASP A 194 2.20 -6.08 0.25
CA ASP A 194 1.74 -4.80 0.80
C ASP A 194 1.91 -3.71 -0.25
N VAL A 195 0.80 -3.11 -0.68
CA VAL A 195 0.74 -2.01 -1.67
C VAL A 195 0.00 -0.82 -1.07
N SER A 196 -0.09 -0.75 0.26
CA SER A 196 -0.87 0.28 0.94
C SER A 196 -0.37 1.70 0.66
N TYR A 197 -1.25 2.70 0.77
CA TYR A 197 -0.94 4.11 0.55
C TYR A 197 -0.40 4.41 -0.86
N CYS A 198 -0.96 3.75 -1.87
CA CYS A 198 -0.70 4.01 -3.29
C CYS A 198 -1.96 4.60 -3.95
N PRO A 199 -2.21 5.92 -3.84
CA PRO A 199 -3.52 6.51 -4.17
C PRO A 199 -3.85 6.54 -5.66
N LYS A 200 -2.84 6.45 -6.53
CA LYS A 200 -3.00 6.40 -8.00
C LYS A 200 -3.12 4.98 -8.55
N LEU A 201 -3.07 3.95 -7.70
CA LEU A 201 -3.09 2.57 -8.14
C LEU A 201 -4.46 2.22 -8.70
N THR A 202 -4.52 1.89 -9.99
CA THR A 202 -5.77 1.55 -10.70
C THR A 202 -5.84 0.08 -11.09
N LYS A 203 -4.70 -0.61 -11.15
CA LYS A 203 -4.62 -2.04 -11.48
C LYS A 203 -3.60 -2.75 -10.61
N ALA A 204 -3.98 -3.90 -10.06
CA ALA A 204 -3.11 -4.76 -9.28
C ALA A 204 -3.29 -6.22 -9.67
N ASP A 205 -2.33 -6.76 -10.42
CA ASP A 205 -2.36 -8.15 -10.89
C ASP A 205 -1.56 -9.03 -9.94
N PHE A 206 -2.26 -9.67 -9.00
CA PHE A 206 -1.66 -10.60 -8.01
C PHE A 206 -2.47 -11.90 -7.85
N LEU A 207 -3.57 -12.07 -8.59
CA LEU A 207 -4.51 -13.18 -8.40
C LEU A 207 -3.91 -14.56 -8.72
N ASP A 208 -2.86 -14.62 -9.54
CA ASP A 208 -2.13 -15.87 -9.83
C ASP A 208 -1.20 -16.30 -8.67
N CYS A 209 -0.95 -15.42 -7.69
CA CYS A 209 -0.13 -15.71 -6.51
C CYS A 209 -0.94 -16.46 -5.44
N LYS A 210 -1.35 -17.70 -5.71
CA LYS A 210 -2.32 -18.47 -4.91
C LYS A 210 -1.89 -18.83 -3.48
N LYS A 211 -0.59 -18.67 -3.15
CA LYS A 211 -0.04 -18.86 -1.79
C LYS A 211 -0.02 -17.59 -0.94
N LEU A 212 -0.55 -16.47 -1.45
CA LEU A 212 -0.66 -15.23 -0.67
C LEU A 212 -1.47 -15.48 0.60
N ARG A 213 -0.88 -15.12 1.74
CA ARG A 213 -1.48 -15.18 3.07
C ARG A 213 -1.89 -13.81 3.57
N LEU A 214 -1.19 -12.75 3.14
CA LEU A 214 -1.51 -11.36 3.46
C LEU A 214 -1.50 -10.49 2.22
N VAL A 215 -2.56 -9.69 2.05
CA VAL A 215 -2.65 -8.62 1.07
C VAL A 215 -3.10 -7.34 1.76
N ASP A 216 -2.30 -6.28 1.67
CA ASP A 216 -2.67 -4.93 2.12
C ASP A 216 -2.76 -3.97 0.92
N LEU A 217 -3.96 -3.43 0.69
CA LEU A 217 -4.29 -2.43 -0.32
C LEU A 217 -4.90 -1.18 0.32
N THR A 218 -4.74 -0.99 1.63
CA THR A 218 -5.28 0.16 2.36
C THR A 218 -4.88 1.46 1.66
N GLU A 219 -5.80 2.41 1.51
CA GLU A 219 -5.56 3.72 0.87
C GLU A 219 -5.19 3.62 -0.62
N CYS A 220 -5.79 2.66 -1.33
CA CYS A 220 -5.75 2.53 -2.79
C CYS A 220 -7.13 2.77 -3.45
N PRO A 221 -7.70 4.01 -3.36
CA PRO A 221 -9.05 4.31 -3.88
C PRO A 221 -9.19 4.16 -5.40
N GLY A 222 -8.09 4.19 -6.15
CA GLY A 222 -8.09 4.03 -7.61
C GLY A 222 -8.45 2.61 -8.09
N LEU A 223 -8.43 1.60 -7.22
CA LEU A 223 -8.74 0.21 -7.58
C LEU A 223 -10.25 -0.04 -7.79
N LYS A 224 -11.13 0.88 -7.41
CA LYS A 224 -12.57 0.72 -7.64
C LYS A 224 -12.95 0.99 -9.11
N PRO A 225 -13.95 0.30 -9.67
CA PRO A 225 -14.70 -0.84 -9.11
C PRO A 225 -14.05 -2.20 -9.44
N MET A 226 -12.81 -2.21 -9.94
CA MET A 226 -12.17 -3.37 -10.57
C MET A 226 -11.55 -4.36 -9.58
N LEU A 227 -11.49 -4.03 -8.30
CA LEU A 227 -10.94 -4.94 -7.30
C LEU A 227 -11.83 -6.16 -7.11
N ASN A 228 -11.33 -7.33 -7.54
CA ASN A 228 -11.97 -8.61 -7.33
C ASN A 228 -10.98 -9.58 -6.66
N VAL A 229 -11.01 -9.64 -5.33
CA VAL A 229 -10.17 -10.57 -4.56
C VAL A 229 -10.91 -11.90 -4.44
N THR A 230 -10.75 -12.75 -5.44
CA THR A 230 -11.41 -14.06 -5.51
C THR A 230 -10.38 -15.16 -5.75
N ASP A 231 -10.75 -16.39 -5.40
CA ASP A 231 -9.94 -17.59 -5.63
C ASP A 231 -8.55 -17.49 -4.98
N MET A 232 -8.54 -17.13 -3.70
CA MET A 232 -7.34 -17.01 -2.87
C MET A 232 -7.41 -18.02 -1.72
N PRO A 233 -7.06 -19.30 -1.96
CA PRO A 233 -7.32 -20.40 -1.03
C PRO A 233 -6.51 -20.32 0.28
N ASP A 234 -5.36 -19.63 0.26
CA ASP A 234 -4.45 -19.49 1.39
C ASP A 234 -4.49 -18.12 2.07
N LEU A 235 -5.35 -17.20 1.61
CA LEU A 235 -5.41 -15.84 2.13
C LEU A 235 -5.99 -15.82 3.54
N GLU A 236 -5.22 -15.29 4.49
CA GLU A 236 -5.55 -15.18 5.91
C GLU A 236 -5.86 -13.73 6.32
N GLU A 237 -5.17 -12.76 5.73
CA GLU A 237 -5.30 -11.35 6.08
C GLU A 237 -5.51 -10.47 4.84
N LEU A 238 -6.57 -9.66 4.86
CA LEU A 238 -6.93 -8.76 3.76
C LEU A 238 -7.28 -7.38 4.30
N TYR A 239 -6.48 -6.38 3.93
CA TYR A 239 -6.68 -5.00 4.33
C TYR A 239 -7.07 -4.14 3.13
N LEU A 240 -8.26 -3.55 3.19
CA LEU A 240 -8.91 -2.79 2.12
C LEU A 240 -9.46 -1.47 2.65
N GLY A 241 -8.84 -0.89 3.68
CA GLY A 241 -9.28 0.39 4.25
C GLY A 241 -9.24 1.50 3.20
N PHE A 242 -10.22 2.40 3.16
CA PHE A 242 -10.24 3.57 2.26
C PHE A 242 -10.02 3.26 0.76
N CYS A 243 -10.51 2.12 0.28
CA CYS A 243 -10.44 1.74 -1.14
C CYS A 243 -11.64 2.24 -1.97
N GLY A 244 -12.63 2.89 -1.33
CA GLY A 244 -13.86 3.35 -1.99
C GLY A 244 -14.75 2.22 -2.51
N LEU A 245 -14.60 1.00 -1.98
CA LEU A 245 -15.30 -0.19 -2.46
C LEU A 245 -16.81 -0.05 -2.24
N LYS A 246 -17.58 -0.38 -3.29
CA LYS A 246 -19.05 -0.46 -3.22
C LYS A 246 -19.56 -1.88 -3.11
N ASN A 247 -18.78 -2.86 -3.57
CA ASN A 247 -19.07 -4.29 -3.50
C ASN A 247 -17.77 -5.01 -3.16
N LEU A 248 -17.90 -6.16 -2.50
CA LEU A 248 -16.80 -7.06 -2.21
C LEU A 248 -17.35 -8.48 -2.05
N ASP A 249 -16.70 -9.45 -2.69
CA ASP A 249 -17.03 -10.87 -2.59
C ASP A 249 -15.80 -11.63 -2.10
N LEU A 250 -15.94 -12.31 -0.95
CA LEU A 250 -14.88 -13.11 -0.33
C LEU A 250 -15.24 -14.60 -0.25
N SER A 251 -16.24 -15.04 -1.02
CA SER A 251 -16.77 -16.42 -0.98
C SER A 251 -15.74 -17.50 -1.33
N ARG A 252 -14.68 -17.13 -2.05
CA ARG A 252 -13.56 -18.00 -2.46
C ARG A 252 -12.27 -17.73 -1.69
N CYS A 253 -12.37 -17.20 -0.49
CA CYS A 253 -11.25 -16.93 0.41
C CYS A 253 -11.48 -17.63 1.78
N PRO A 254 -11.50 -18.99 1.81
CA PRO A 254 -12.03 -19.74 2.95
C PRO A 254 -11.17 -19.69 4.23
N LYS A 255 -9.91 -19.27 4.12
CA LYS A 255 -8.96 -19.20 5.25
C LYS A 255 -8.83 -17.81 5.88
N LEU A 256 -9.64 -16.84 5.46
CA LEU A 256 -9.57 -15.48 6.01
C LEU A 256 -9.82 -15.47 7.51
N LYS A 257 -8.94 -14.76 8.22
CA LYS A 257 -9.00 -14.51 9.67
C LYS A 257 -9.08 -13.03 9.98
N VAL A 258 -8.45 -12.18 9.16
CA VAL A 258 -8.46 -10.73 9.37
C VAL A 258 -8.94 -10.04 8.09
N VAL A 259 -10.00 -9.26 8.22
CA VAL A 259 -10.52 -8.42 7.13
C VAL A 259 -10.67 -7.00 7.63
N SER A 260 -10.20 -6.02 6.86
CA SER A 260 -10.37 -4.61 7.17
C SER A 260 -10.99 -3.88 6.00
N VAL A 261 -12.19 -3.31 6.19
CA VAL A 261 -12.98 -2.66 5.13
C VAL A 261 -13.50 -1.27 5.53
N TYR A 262 -12.95 -0.69 6.61
CA TYR A 262 -13.32 0.66 7.06
C TYR A 262 -13.11 1.71 5.95
N GLY A 263 -13.88 2.80 6.00
CA GLY A 263 -13.73 3.89 5.04
C GLY A 263 -14.16 3.56 3.61
N ASN A 264 -14.85 2.42 3.40
CA ASN A 264 -15.46 2.07 2.11
C ASN A 264 -16.94 2.47 2.04
N GLU A 265 -17.55 2.25 0.87
CA GLU A 265 -18.94 2.53 0.56
C GLU A 265 -19.82 1.25 0.59
N LEU A 266 -19.44 0.24 1.41
CA LEU A 266 -20.20 -1.01 1.60
C LEU A 266 -21.42 -0.76 2.51
N GLN A 267 -22.58 -0.50 1.92
CA GLN A 267 -23.82 -0.16 2.64
C GLN A 267 -25.03 -0.84 1.99
N ASP A 268 -26.15 -0.90 2.73
CA ASP A 268 -27.42 -1.44 2.27
C ASP A 268 -27.27 -2.85 1.67
N GLU A 269 -27.82 -3.10 0.47
CA GLU A 269 -27.76 -4.40 -0.21
C GLU A 269 -26.33 -4.89 -0.47
N ALA A 270 -25.38 -3.97 -0.68
CA ALA A 270 -23.99 -4.35 -0.89
C ALA A 270 -23.32 -4.87 0.39
N LEU A 271 -23.71 -4.34 1.55
CA LEU A 271 -23.28 -4.87 2.83
C LEU A 271 -23.86 -6.27 3.06
N ASP A 272 -25.13 -6.50 2.69
CA ASP A 272 -25.75 -7.83 2.78
C ASP A 272 -25.03 -8.86 1.91
N HIS A 273 -24.69 -8.50 0.66
CA HIS A 273 -23.90 -9.35 -0.24
C HIS A 273 -22.51 -9.66 0.34
N PHE A 274 -21.82 -8.63 0.84
CA PHE A 274 -20.51 -8.79 1.47
C PHE A 274 -20.59 -9.76 2.66
N ILE A 275 -21.56 -9.57 3.57
CA ILE A 275 -21.77 -10.46 4.72
C ILE A 275 -22.04 -11.89 4.26
N ALA A 276 -22.91 -12.08 3.26
CA ALA A 276 -23.19 -13.40 2.71
C ALA A 276 -21.94 -14.10 2.19
N SER A 277 -21.03 -13.36 1.55
CA SER A 277 -19.77 -13.86 0.99
C SER A 277 -18.70 -14.21 2.03
N LEU A 278 -18.82 -13.71 3.27
CA LEU A 278 -17.85 -14.02 4.32
C LEU A 278 -17.84 -15.52 4.65
N PRO A 279 -16.66 -16.13 4.86
CA PRO A 279 -16.56 -17.47 5.41
C PRO A 279 -17.31 -17.61 6.74
N SER A 280 -17.86 -18.79 6.97
CA SER A 280 -18.56 -19.15 8.22
C SER A 280 -17.70 -20.11 9.01
N PHE A 281 -17.52 -19.83 10.29
CA PHE A 281 -16.77 -20.67 11.22
C PHE A 281 -17.73 -21.29 12.24
N ALA A 282 -17.37 -22.47 12.78
CA ALA A 282 -18.19 -23.12 13.79
C ALA A 282 -18.32 -22.23 15.05
N GLU A 283 -19.44 -22.36 15.77
CA GLU A 283 -19.62 -21.69 17.06
C GLU A 283 -18.48 -22.10 18.02
N ASN A 284 -17.90 -21.12 18.72
CA ASN A 284 -16.78 -21.27 19.67
C ASN A 284 -15.36 -21.35 19.08
N VAL A 285 -15.13 -20.97 17.83
CA VAL A 285 -13.76 -20.70 17.35
C VAL A 285 -13.24 -19.43 18.03
N ALA A 286 -12.04 -19.51 18.59
CA ALA A 286 -11.37 -18.49 19.38
C ALA A 286 -11.39 -17.09 18.74
N SER A 287 -11.12 -16.07 19.57
CA SER A 287 -11.04 -14.61 19.39
C SER A 287 -10.30 -14.04 18.16
N ASP A 288 -9.90 -14.88 17.21
CA ASP A 288 -8.84 -14.60 16.25
C ASP A 288 -9.39 -14.20 14.87
N HIS A 289 -10.70 -14.38 14.62
CA HIS A 289 -11.38 -13.94 13.40
C HIS A 289 -11.89 -12.51 13.57
N VAL A 290 -11.19 -11.54 13.01
CA VAL A 290 -11.43 -10.11 13.21
C VAL A 290 -11.88 -9.44 11.92
N ILE A 291 -12.98 -8.70 11.98
CA ILE A 291 -13.43 -7.83 10.88
C ILE A 291 -13.50 -6.38 11.34
N THR A 292 -12.71 -5.50 10.72
CA THR A 292 -12.70 -4.07 11.03
C THR A 292 -13.60 -3.33 10.04
N LEU A 293 -14.75 -2.86 10.52
CA LEU A 293 -15.83 -2.33 9.70
C LEU A 293 -15.82 -0.80 9.59
N LYS A 294 -15.30 -0.13 10.62
CA LYS A 294 -15.40 1.32 10.77
C LYS A 294 -14.13 1.92 11.36
N THR A 295 -13.85 3.17 11.03
CA THR A 295 -12.87 4.01 11.74
C THR A 295 -13.50 5.29 12.27
N GLU A 296 -13.02 5.75 13.43
CA GLU A 296 -13.30 7.06 14.04
C GLU A 296 -12.10 8.01 13.92
N LEU A 297 -10.99 7.54 13.33
CA LEU A 297 -9.78 8.33 13.13
C LEU A 297 -9.98 9.42 12.07
N GLU A 298 -10.86 9.14 11.10
CA GLU A 298 -11.21 10.02 9.98
C GLU A 298 -12.70 9.85 9.64
N PRO A 299 -13.31 10.75 8.84
CA PRO A 299 -14.72 10.65 8.48
C PRO A 299 -15.04 9.34 7.74
N ASP A 300 -15.72 8.43 8.43
CA ASP A 300 -16.19 7.16 7.88
C ASP A 300 -17.72 7.16 7.73
N LYS A 301 -18.18 6.83 6.52
CA LYS A 301 -19.61 6.77 6.19
C LYS A 301 -20.23 5.41 6.48
N PHE A 302 -19.45 4.43 6.95
CA PHE A 302 -19.93 3.09 7.25
C PHE A 302 -21.12 3.11 8.23
N LYS A 303 -22.17 2.39 7.82
CA LYS A 303 -23.42 2.19 8.56
C LYS A 303 -23.81 0.73 8.44
N CYS A 304 -24.27 0.18 9.54
CA CYS A 304 -24.70 -1.22 9.66
C CYS A 304 -25.92 -1.26 10.59
N THR A 305 -26.93 -2.05 10.26
CA THR A 305 -28.07 -2.33 11.15
C THR A 305 -27.70 -3.36 12.22
N SER A 306 -28.50 -3.47 13.29
CA SER A 306 -28.29 -4.55 14.27
C SER A 306 -28.46 -5.95 13.65
N ALA A 307 -29.31 -6.12 12.63
CA ALA A 307 -29.49 -7.40 11.94
C ALA A 307 -28.24 -7.81 11.16
N GLN A 308 -27.65 -6.87 10.42
CA GLN A 308 -26.38 -7.07 9.71
C GLN A 308 -25.23 -7.38 10.67
N LEU A 309 -25.13 -6.66 11.79
CA LEU A 309 -24.13 -6.93 12.82
C LEU A 309 -24.26 -8.36 13.37
N ASN A 310 -25.48 -8.78 13.69
CA ASN A 310 -25.76 -10.13 14.17
C ASN A 310 -25.44 -11.20 13.12
N ALA A 311 -25.66 -10.93 11.83
CA ALA A 311 -25.32 -11.84 10.75
C ALA A 311 -23.80 -12.04 10.61
N ILE A 312 -23.00 -10.99 10.82
CA ILE A 312 -21.53 -11.09 10.88
C ILE A 312 -21.10 -11.96 12.07
N ILE A 313 -21.66 -11.71 13.26
CA ILE A 313 -21.36 -12.46 14.48
C ILE A 313 -21.75 -13.94 14.34
N ALA A 314 -22.91 -14.23 13.74
CA ALA A 314 -23.40 -15.58 13.50
C ALA A 314 -22.48 -16.41 12.58
N LYS A 315 -21.67 -15.75 11.74
CA LYS A 315 -20.63 -16.38 10.93
C LYS A 315 -19.31 -16.62 11.70
N GLY A 316 -19.24 -16.23 12.98
CA GLY A 316 -18.06 -16.39 13.84
C GLY A 316 -17.05 -15.24 13.79
N TRP A 317 -17.39 -14.12 13.16
CA TRP A 317 -16.50 -12.95 13.07
C TRP A 317 -16.65 -12.04 14.29
N SER A 318 -15.53 -11.49 14.76
CA SER A 318 -15.49 -10.45 15.80
C SER A 318 -15.45 -9.05 15.16
N PRO A 319 -16.56 -8.29 15.18
CA PRO A 319 -16.64 -6.98 14.56
C PRO A 319 -15.89 -5.93 15.39
N MET A 320 -15.06 -5.12 14.73
CA MET A 320 -14.20 -4.11 15.34
C MET A 320 -14.36 -2.76 14.64
N LYS A 321 -14.02 -1.70 15.38
CA LYS A 321 -13.77 -0.35 14.87
C LYS A 321 -12.40 0.15 15.31
N LEU A 322 -11.84 1.06 14.52
CA LEU A 322 -10.61 1.78 14.85
C LEU A 322 -10.93 3.10 15.54
N ILE A 323 -10.27 3.36 16.67
CA ILE A 323 -10.32 4.62 17.41
C ILE A 323 -8.91 5.13 17.66
N LEU A 324 -8.79 6.40 18.06
CA LEU A 324 -7.53 6.93 18.57
C LEU A 324 -7.32 6.41 20.00
N GLY A 325 -6.26 5.62 20.21
CA GLY A 325 -5.89 5.16 21.54
C GLY A 325 -5.22 6.26 22.38
N ASP A 326 -5.12 6.02 23.68
CA ASP A 326 -4.53 6.97 24.65
C ASP A 326 -3.07 7.33 24.33
N ASN A 327 -2.37 6.47 23.59
CA ASN A 327 -1.00 6.68 23.11
C ASN A 327 -0.93 7.47 21.78
N GLY A 328 -2.05 8.00 21.29
CA GLY A 328 -2.15 8.69 20.01
C GLY A 328 -2.02 7.78 18.78
N LYS A 329 -2.05 6.46 18.95
CA LYS A 329 -1.98 5.49 17.85
C LYS A 329 -3.36 4.85 17.60
N PRO A 330 -3.63 4.37 16.37
CA PRO A 330 -4.82 3.58 16.07
C PRO A 330 -4.95 2.37 17.02
N LYS A 331 -6.15 2.18 17.56
CA LYS A 331 -6.51 1.05 18.43
C LYS A 331 -7.80 0.41 17.93
N ARG A 332 -7.80 -0.92 17.78
CA ARG A 332 -9.01 -1.70 17.53
C ARG A 332 -9.80 -1.87 18.82
N VAL A 333 -11.10 -1.60 18.77
CA VAL A 333 -12.06 -1.87 19.84
C VAL A 333 -13.30 -2.55 19.26
N PRO A 334 -14.07 -3.31 20.06
CA PRO A 334 -15.29 -3.96 19.57
C PRO A 334 -16.28 -2.97 18.95
N PHE A 335 -16.85 -3.33 17.80
CA PHE A 335 -17.99 -2.64 17.19
C PHE A 335 -19.27 -3.25 17.79
N LYS A 336 -20.06 -2.43 18.48
CA LYS A 336 -21.16 -2.90 19.32
C LYS A 336 -22.52 -2.50 18.75
N LYS A 337 -23.59 -3.00 19.38
CA LYS A 337 -24.97 -2.69 18.97
C LYS A 337 -25.26 -1.19 19.06
N GLU A 338 -24.69 -0.47 20.02
CA GLU A 338 -24.80 0.99 20.11
C GLU A 338 -24.16 1.75 18.92
N ASP A 339 -23.26 1.10 18.17
CA ASP A 339 -22.66 1.68 16.96
C ASP A 339 -23.53 1.46 15.71
N THR A 340 -24.59 0.64 15.81
CA THR A 340 -25.50 0.34 14.69
C THR A 340 -26.54 1.43 14.50
N VAL A 341 -27.01 1.58 13.26
CA VAL A 341 -28.16 2.44 12.97
C VAL A 341 -29.46 1.68 13.21
N THR A 342 -30.47 2.35 13.76
CA THR A 342 -31.84 1.81 13.76
C THR A 342 -32.28 1.72 12.30
N GLY A 343 -32.85 0.58 11.87
CA GLY A 343 -33.17 0.28 10.47
C GLY A 343 -34.17 1.21 9.77
N ILE A 344 -34.47 2.37 10.36
CA ILE A 344 -35.09 3.50 9.68
C ILE A 344 -33.95 4.33 9.08
N ALA A 345 -33.52 3.95 7.88
CA ALA A 345 -32.80 4.89 7.03
C ALA A 345 -33.72 6.11 6.88
N GLY A 346 -33.26 7.29 7.31
CA GLY A 346 -34.01 8.53 7.15
C GLY A 346 -34.53 8.61 5.71
N ILE A 347 -35.82 8.89 5.54
CA ILE A 347 -36.42 9.13 4.24
C ILE A 347 -35.71 10.37 3.67
N ASN A 348 -34.73 10.16 2.80
CA ASN A 348 -34.09 11.24 2.06
C ASN A 348 -35.10 11.76 1.04
N ALA A 349 -35.87 12.77 1.41
CA ALA A 349 -36.71 13.53 0.49
C ALA A 349 -35.88 14.49 -0.39
N HIS A 350 -34.75 14.02 -0.92
CA HIS A 350 -33.79 14.80 -1.70
C HIS A 350 -33.61 14.32 -3.14
N GLU A 351 -34.61 13.65 -3.69
CA GLU A 351 -34.80 13.59 -5.14
C GLU A 351 -36.13 14.25 -5.47
N ASN A 352 -36.07 15.35 -6.23
CA ASN A 352 -37.17 16.14 -6.78
C ASN A 352 -38.55 15.67 -6.34
N ILE A 353 -39.04 16.19 -5.21
CA ILE A 353 -40.42 15.95 -4.80
C ILE A 353 -41.30 16.63 -5.84
N GLN A 354 -41.74 15.86 -6.84
CA GLN A 354 -42.85 16.25 -7.70
C GLN A 354 -44.01 16.68 -6.79
N ASP A 355 -44.76 17.71 -7.13
CA ASP A 355 -45.97 18.16 -6.41
C ASP A 355 -46.98 17.01 -6.31
N VAL A 356 -46.83 16.17 -5.28
CA VAL A 356 -47.58 14.93 -5.10
C VAL A 356 -48.42 14.99 -3.85
N TRP A 357 -49.64 14.47 -3.98
CA TRP A 357 -50.64 14.44 -2.93
C TRP A 357 -51.02 13.00 -2.65
N PHE A 358 -51.25 12.69 -1.38
CA PHE A 358 -51.78 11.42 -0.94
C PHE A 358 -52.95 11.64 0.03
N ASP A 359 -53.90 10.71 0.02
CA ASP A 359 -54.90 10.62 1.08
C ASP A 359 -54.32 9.97 2.35
N LEU A 360 -55.08 9.96 3.45
CA LEU A 360 -54.64 9.36 4.72
C LEU A 360 -54.51 7.83 4.65
N CYS A 361 -55.01 7.20 3.59
CA CYS A 361 -54.82 5.77 3.31
C CYS A 361 -53.55 5.50 2.49
N GLY A 362 -52.76 6.53 2.17
CA GLY A 362 -51.51 6.40 1.42
C GLY A 362 -51.69 6.27 -0.11
N ARG A 363 -52.89 6.52 -0.64
CA ARG A 363 -53.13 6.48 -2.10
C ARG A 363 -52.74 7.80 -2.74
N ARG A 364 -52.02 7.75 -3.87
CA ARG A 364 -51.64 8.93 -4.64
C ARG A 364 -52.87 9.56 -5.30
N ILE A 365 -53.05 10.87 -5.13
CA ILE A 365 -54.17 11.66 -5.66
C ILE A 365 -53.66 12.91 -6.38
N LYS A 366 -54.53 13.56 -7.17
CA LYS A 366 -54.30 14.93 -7.66
C LYS A 366 -54.51 15.94 -6.52
N LYS A 367 -54.04 17.17 -6.68
CA LYS A 367 -54.22 18.26 -5.68
C LYS A 367 -55.69 18.30 -5.18
N PRO A 368 -55.94 18.11 -3.88
CA PRO A 368 -57.29 17.97 -3.37
C PRO A 368 -58.07 19.29 -3.44
N VAL A 369 -59.36 19.17 -3.76
CA VAL A 369 -60.30 20.30 -3.89
C VAL A 369 -61.34 20.35 -2.77
N ALA A 370 -61.32 19.37 -1.86
CA ALA A 370 -62.21 19.26 -0.72
C ALA A 370 -61.45 19.53 0.58
N SER A 371 -62.12 20.17 1.55
CA SER A 371 -61.56 20.39 2.87
C SER A 371 -61.24 19.05 3.55
N GLY A 372 -60.07 18.95 4.17
CA GLY A 372 -59.61 17.71 4.79
C GLY A 372 -58.10 17.67 5.05
N VAL A 373 -57.63 16.59 5.66
CA VAL A 373 -56.21 16.35 5.93
C VAL A 373 -55.62 15.45 4.84
N TYR A 374 -54.50 15.86 4.28
CA TYR A 374 -53.78 15.18 3.21
C TYR A 374 -52.28 15.11 3.51
N ILE A 375 -51.56 14.29 2.76
CA ILE A 375 -50.09 14.28 2.78
C ILE A 375 -49.61 14.93 1.48
N HIS A 376 -48.91 16.04 1.59
CA HIS A 376 -48.29 16.74 0.47
C HIS A 376 -46.78 16.79 0.69
N ASN A 377 -46.02 16.27 -0.27
CA ASN A 377 -44.55 16.24 -0.22
C ASN A 377 -44.00 15.71 1.12
N GLY A 378 -44.63 14.65 1.64
CA GLY A 378 -44.25 14.01 2.92
C GLY A 378 -44.72 14.72 4.19
N LYS A 379 -45.47 15.83 4.10
CA LYS A 379 -46.01 16.57 5.25
C LYS A 379 -47.52 16.48 5.32
N LYS A 380 -48.08 16.33 6.52
CA LYS A 380 -49.51 16.46 6.76
C LYS A 380 -49.93 17.92 6.57
N VAL A 381 -50.91 18.17 5.70
CA VAL A 381 -51.47 19.48 5.41
C VAL A 381 -52.98 19.42 5.53
N MET A 382 -53.56 20.46 6.12
CA MET A 382 -55.01 20.66 6.17
C MET A 382 -55.40 21.62 5.04
N ILE A 383 -56.28 21.18 4.16
CA ILE A 383 -56.95 22.06 3.21
C ILE A 383 -58.27 22.49 3.86
N THR A 384 -58.49 23.79 3.95
CA THR A 384 -59.77 24.40 4.33
C THR A 384 -60.19 25.27 3.15
N LYS A 385 -61.37 25.00 2.58
CA LYS A 385 -61.98 25.91 1.61
C LYS A 385 -62.44 27.20 2.28
#